data_AF-A0A2E9ZKH6-F1
#
_entry.id   AF-A0A2E9ZKH6-F1
#
_cell.length_a   1.000
_cell.length_b   1.000
_cell.length_c   1.000
_cell.angle_alpha   90.00
_cell.angle_beta   90.00
_cell.angle_gamma   90.00
#
_symmetry.space_group_name_H-M   'P 1'
#
loop_
_entity.id
_entity.type
_entity.pdbx_description
1 polymer ?
#
loop_
_entity_poly.entity_id
_entity_poly.type
_entity_poly.pdbx_seq_one_letter_code
_entity_poly.pdbx_strand_id
1 'polypeptide(L)'
;MLAAIGLFSQFATAQGDANGLAVKQIADIVVGLNHFPSDADIATLDGIIADGELAQGVRDMANTVANIEHSANEEGRGAMEAIQANSQAPDRAKVLAGIIANFSHGASDDVKAQLAQLFP
;
A
#
# COMPACT_ATOMS: atom_id res chain seq x y z
N MET A 1 -17.30 -38.47 -3.20
CA MET A 1 -17.28 -37.03 -2.88
C MET A 1 -16.07 -36.77 -2.00
N LEU A 2 -14.92 -36.50 -2.60
CA LEU A 2 -13.62 -36.42 -1.90
C LEU A 2 -12.82 -35.24 -2.46
N ALA A 3 -12.30 -34.42 -1.53
CA ALA A 3 -11.20 -33.47 -1.67
C ALA A 3 -11.35 -32.29 -2.66
N ALA A 4 -12.02 -31.21 -2.23
CA ALA A 4 -11.85 -29.88 -2.84
C ALA A 4 -11.76 -28.73 -1.82
N ILE A 5 -11.74 -29.02 -0.51
CA ILE A 5 -11.85 -27.99 0.54
C ILE A 5 -10.49 -27.34 0.87
N GLY A 6 -9.37 -27.90 0.41
CA GLY A 6 -8.02 -27.44 0.81
C GLY A 6 -7.39 -26.32 -0.01
N LEU A 7 -7.84 -26.05 -1.25
CA LEU A 7 -7.15 -25.10 -2.12
C LEU A 7 -7.48 -23.63 -1.81
N PHE A 8 -8.74 -23.31 -1.48
CA PHE A 8 -9.17 -21.92 -1.28
C PHE A 8 -8.48 -21.22 -0.08
N SER A 9 -8.15 -21.95 0.98
CA SER A 9 -7.46 -21.40 2.15
C SER A 9 -5.99 -21.07 1.87
N GLN A 10 -5.34 -21.83 0.98
CA GLN A 10 -3.94 -21.57 0.59
C GLN A 10 -3.82 -20.33 -0.29
N PHE A 11 -4.81 -20.08 -1.16
CA PHE A 11 -4.87 -18.83 -1.94
C PHE A 11 -5.15 -17.61 -1.06
N ALA A 12 -6.06 -17.71 -0.09
CA ALA A 12 -6.37 -16.58 0.81
C ALA A 12 -5.18 -16.23 1.73
N THR A 13 -4.42 -17.23 2.19
CA THR A 13 -3.21 -17.01 3.00
C THR A 13 -2.06 -16.47 2.17
N ALA A 14 -1.78 -17.06 1.00
CA ALA A 14 -0.76 -16.54 0.08
C ALA A 14 -1.07 -15.12 -0.40
N GLN A 15 -2.33 -14.80 -0.69
CA GLN A 15 -2.77 -13.44 -1.00
C GLN A 15 -2.63 -12.52 0.21
N GLY A 16 -2.93 -12.99 1.42
CA GLY A 16 -2.68 -12.24 2.66
C GLY A 16 -1.21 -11.89 2.88
N ASP A 17 -0.32 -12.85 2.62
CA ASP A 17 1.14 -12.69 2.72
C ASP A 17 1.67 -11.76 1.64
N ALA A 18 1.27 -11.95 0.38
CA ALA A 18 1.66 -11.11 -0.74
C ALA A 18 1.17 -9.65 -0.57
N ASN A 19 -0.08 -9.45 -0.14
CA ASN A 19 -0.59 -8.13 0.21
C ASN A 19 0.21 -7.50 1.36
N GLY A 20 0.56 -8.29 2.37
CA GLY A 20 1.36 -7.81 3.50
C GLY A 20 2.74 -7.31 3.07
N LEU A 21 3.43 -8.05 2.21
CA LEU A 21 4.73 -7.68 1.66
C LEU A 21 4.63 -6.42 0.79
N ALA A 22 3.65 -6.36 -0.11
CA ALA A 22 3.45 -5.20 -0.98
C ALA A 22 3.14 -3.93 -0.17
N VAL A 23 2.27 -4.01 0.84
CA VAL A 23 1.98 -2.87 1.73
C VAL A 23 3.24 -2.41 2.49
N LYS A 24 4.10 -3.34 2.93
CA LYS A 24 5.39 -2.99 3.53
C LYS A 24 6.29 -2.26 2.52
N GLN A 25 6.42 -2.77 1.29
CA GLN A 25 7.24 -2.13 0.26
C GLN A 25 6.77 -0.70 -0.03
N ILE A 26 5.45 -0.48 -0.11
CA ILE A 26 4.89 0.87 -0.26
C ILE A 26 5.24 1.75 0.95
N ALA A 27 5.14 1.22 2.17
CA ALA A 27 5.52 1.97 3.37
C ALA A 27 7.01 2.34 3.40
N ASP A 28 7.90 1.43 3.01
CA ASP A 28 9.34 1.68 2.92
C ASP A 28 9.65 2.79 1.90
N ILE A 29 8.95 2.80 0.75
CA ILE A 29 9.06 3.87 -0.25
C ILE A 29 8.58 5.20 0.32
N VAL A 30 7.41 5.22 0.99
CA VAL A 30 6.86 6.45 1.61
C VAL A 30 7.82 7.04 2.65
N VAL A 31 8.56 6.21 3.40
CA VAL A 31 9.61 6.66 4.33
C VAL A 31 10.75 7.38 3.61
N GLY A 32 11.18 6.85 2.45
CA GLY A 32 12.26 7.42 1.64
C GLY A 32 11.82 8.54 0.69
N LEU A 33 10.52 8.71 0.48
CA LEU A 33 9.94 9.60 -0.51
C LEU A 33 10.29 11.07 -0.21
N ASN A 34 10.87 11.75 -1.21
CA ASN A 34 11.21 13.16 -1.15
C ASN A 34 10.78 13.85 -2.44
N HIS A 35 9.72 14.66 -2.37
CA HIS A 35 8.97 15.25 -3.47
C HIS A 35 8.27 14.24 -4.38
N PHE A 36 9.00 13.32 -5.00
CA PHE A 36 8.50 12.31 -5.92
C PHE A 36 9.32 11.01 -5.80
N PRO A 37 8.77 9.85 -6.21
CA PRO A 37 9.48 8.57 -6.09
C PRO A 37 10.68 8.50 -7.02
N SER A 38 11.74 7.79 -6.62
CA SER A 38 12.87 7.53 -7.53
C SER A 38 12.47 6.57 -8.65
N ASP A 39 13.25 6.48 -9.73
CA ASP A 39 13.00 5.52 -10.82
C ASP A 39 12.91 4.06 -10.33
N ALA A 40 13.71 3.71 -9.31
CA ALA A 40 13.69 2.38 -8.71
C ALA A 40 12.41 2.15 -7.88
N ASP A 41 11.93 3.19 -7.19
CA ASP A 41 10.67 3.13 -6.46
C ASP A 41 9.50 3.02 -7.44
N ILE A 42 9.49 3.78 -8.53
CA ILE A 42 8.48 3.68 -9.60
C ILE A 42 8.45 2.26 -10.17
N ALA A 43 9.60 1.68 -10.50
CA ALA A 43 9.64 0.30 -11.01
C ALA A 43 9.06 -0.73 -10.02
N THR A 44 9.28 -0.51 -8.71
CA THR A 44 8.70 -1.35 -7.66
C THR A 44 7.18 -1.16 -7.57
N LEU A 45 6.71 0.09 -7.61
CA LEU A 45 5.30 0.44 -7.55
C LEU A 45 4.55 -0.09 -8.79
N ASP A 46 5.12 0.03 -9.97
CA ASP A 46 4.57 -0.51 -11.22
C ASP A 46 4.42 -2.03 -11.16
N GLY A 47 5.38 -2.72 -10.56
CA GLY A 47 5.29 -4.16 -10.31
C GLY A 47 4.09 -4.52 -9.42
N ILE A 48 3.85 -3.75 -8.36
CA ILE A 48 2.69 -3.91 -7.47
C ILE A 48 1.39 -3.59 -8.20
N ILE A 49 1.36 -2.50 -8.99
CA ILE A 49 0.19 -2.06 -9.76
C ILE A 49 -0.21 -3.11 -10.81
N ALA A 50 0.77 -3.74 -11.47
CA ALA A 50 0.54 -4.75 -12.49
C ALA A 50 0.13 -6.12 -11.92
N ASP A 51 0.30 -6.36 -10.61
CA ASP A 51 -0.02 -7.63 -9.99
C ASP A 51 -1.53 -7.77 -9.72
N GLY A 52 -2.20 -8.49 -10.61
CA GLY A 52 -3.63 -8.79 -10.54
C GLY A 52 -4.04 -9.66 -9.34
N GLU A 53 -3.09 -10.37 -8.72
CA GLU A 53 -3.33 -11.25 -7.56
C GLU A 53 -3.40 -10.47 -6.25
N LEU A 54 -2.86 -9.24 -6.22
CA LEU A 54 -2.97 -8.35 -5.07
C LEU A 54 -4.38 -7.79 -4.90
N ALA A 55 -4.71 -7.33 -3.70
CA ALA A 55 -5.97 -6.63 -3.45
C ALA A 55 -5.97 -5.26 -4.16
N GLN A 56 -7.13 -4.83 -4.68
CA GLN A 56 -7.25 -3.55 -5.39
C GLN A 56 -6.75 -2.38 -4.54
N GLY A 57 -7.08 -2.33 -3.25
CA GLY A 57 -6.61 -1.25 -2.38
C GLY A 57 -5.08 -1.19 -2.22
N VAL A 58 -4.36 -2.32 -2.37
CA VAL A 58 -2.89 -2.33 -2.36
C VAL A 58 -2.34 -1.71 -3.64
N ARG A 59 -2.93 -2.06 -4.78
CA ARG A 59 -2.59 -1.44 -6.06
C ARG A 59 -2.92 0.05 -6.08
N ASP A 60 -4.04 0.45 -5.49
CA ASP A 60 -4.45 1.85 -5.38
C ASP A 60 -3.45 2.65 -4.53
N MET A 61 -2.96 2.08 -3.42
CA MET A 61 -1.88 2.70 -2.63
C MET A 61 -0.61 2.89 -3.46
N ALA A 62 -0.19 1.86 -4.20
CA ALA A 62 0.99 1.94 -5.04
C ALA A 62 0.83 2.99 -6.17
N ASN A 63 -0.31 3.00 -6.85
CA ASN A 63 -0.62 3.97 -7.89
C ASN A 63 -0.64 5.40 -7.34
N THR A 64 -1.25 5.63 -6.18
CA THR A 64 -1.23 6.96 -5.57
C THR A 64 0.20 7.41 -5.27
N VAL A 65 1.02 6.55 -4.65
CA VAL A 65 2.43 6.90 -4.34
C VAL A 65 3.25 7.15 -5.61
N ALA A 66 3.04 6.35 -6.66
CA ALA A 66 3.73 6.52 -7.94
C ALA A 66 3.44 7.88 -8.62
N ASN A 67 2.25 8.44 -8.36
CA ASN A 67 1.80 9.71 -8.92
C ASN A 67 2.00 10.91 -7.98
N ILE A 68 2.70 10.76 -6.85
CA ILE A 68 2.99 11.88 -5.96
C ILE A 68 4.02 12.82 -6.61
N GLU A 69 3.58 14.05 -6.82
CA GLU A 69 4.44 15.20 -7.16
C GLU A 69 4.23 16.27 -6.09
N HIS A 70 4.98 16.16 -4.99
CA HIS A 70 4.81 16.89 -3.70
C HIS A 70 3.71 16.36 -2.79
N SER A 71 2.53 16.02 -3.31
CA SER A 71 1.43 15.47 -2.52
C SER A 71 0.58 14.51 -3.34
N ALA A 72 -0.29 13.74 -2.68
CA ALA A 72 -1.32 12.98 -3.37
C ALA A 72 -2.28 13.93 -4.12
N ASN A 73 -2.64 13.58 -5.36
CA ASN A 73 -3.66 14.29 -6.12
C ASN A 73 -5.07 13.94 -5.61
N GLU A 74 -6.10 14.59 -6.15
CA GLU A 74 -7.49 14.41 -5.69
C GLU A 74 -7.99 12.97 -5.84
N GLU A 75 -7.71 12.34 -6.99
CA GLU A 75 -8.08 10.95 -7.27
C GLU A 75 -7.43 9.99 -6.28
N GLY A 76 -6.11 10.10 -6.11
CA GLY A 76 -5.35 9.27 -5.20
C GLY A 76 -5.80 9.45 -3.75
N ARG A 77 -6.11 10.68 -3.33
CA ARG A 77 -6.64 10.96 -2.00
C ARG A 77 -8.03 10.33 -1.80
N GLY A 78 -8.91 10.42 -2.80
CA GLY A 78 -10.22 9.75 -2.76
C GLY A 78 -10.11 8.23 -2.66
N ALA A 79 -9.15 7.62 -3.36
CA ALA A 79 -8.86 6.19 -3.21
C ALA A 79 -8.38 5.84 -1.79
N MET A 80 -7.51 6.67 -1.20
CA MET A 80 -7.03 6.45 0.18
C MET A 80 -8.13 6.61 1.22
N GLU A 81 -9.07 7.54 1.02
CA GLU A 81 -10.27 7.67 1.85
C GLU A 81 -11.16 6.43 1.75
N ALA A 82 -11.34 5.87 0.55
CA ALA A 82 -12.10 4.64 0.35
C ALA A 82 -11.47 3.44 1.08
N ILE A 83 -10.14 3.32 1.08
CA ILE A 83 -9.42 2.27 1.83
C ILE A 83 -9.62 2.46 3.34
N GLN A 84 -9.51 3.68 3.84
CA GLN A 84 -9.76 3.99 5.26
C GLN A 84 -11.21 3.72 5.67
N ALA A 85 -12.18 3.89 4.77
CA ALA A 85 -13.58 3.57 5.02
C ALA A 85 -13.91 2.07 4.92
N ASN A 86 -13.04 1.27 4.30
CA ASN A 86 -13.28 -0.16 4.09
C ASN A 86 -13.16 -0.95 5.41
N SER A 87 -14.24 -1.63 5.80
CA SER A 87 -14.29 -2.45 7.02
C SER A 87 -13.52 -3.77 6.90
N GLN A 88 -13.23 -4.21 5.68
CA GLN A 88 -12.48 -5.43 5.39
C GLN A 88 -10.98 -5.15 5.19
N ALA A 89 -10.57 -3.88 5.11
CA ALA A 89 -9.17 -3.53 4.99
C ALA A 89 -8.43 -3.77 6.32
N PRO A 90 -7.23 -4.37 6.33
CA PRO A 90 -6.42 -4.50 7.54
C PRO A 90 -6.05 -3.14 8.13
N ASP A 91 -6.05 -3.00 9.46
CA ASP A 91 -5.80 -1.71 10.14
C ASP A 91 -4.50 -1.04 9.68
N ARG A 92 -3.41 -1.81 9.52
CA ARG A 92 -2.13 -1.29 9.02
C ARG A 92 -2.24 -0.65 7.62
N ALA A 93 -3.05 -1.22 6.74
CA ALA A 93 -3.28 -0.67 5.40
C ALA A 93 -4.10 0.62 5.47
N LYS A 94 -5.07 0.71 6.39
CA LYS A 94 -5.86 1.92 6.62
C LYS A 94 -4.99 3.05 7.15
N VAL A 95 -4.09 2.77 8.08
CA VAL A 95 -3.13 3.76 8.60
C VAL A 95 -2.20 4.24 7.49
N LEU A 96 -1.62 3.33 6.70
CA LEU A 96 -0.76 3.71 5.57
C LEU A 96 -1.52 4.57 4.54
N ALA A 97 -2.76 4.21 4.20
CA ALA A 97 -3.59 5.01 3.31
C ALA A 97 -3.82 6.43 3.84
N GLY A 98 -4.07 6.58 5.15
CA GLY A 98 -4.18 7.89 5.80
C GLY A 98 -2.89 8.71 5.71
N ILE A 99 -1.73 8.08 5.85
CA ILE A 99 -0.43 8.73 5.68
C ILE A 99 -0.23 9.19 4.23
N ILE A 100 -0.50 8.32 3.25
CA ILE A 100 -0.37 8.64 1.81
C ILE A 100 -1.30 9.80 1.43
N ALA A 101 -2.56 9.78 1.90
CA ALA A 101 -3.54 10.82 1.63
C ALA A 101 -3.10 12.22 2.09
N ASN A 102 -2.31 12.28 3.16
CA ASN A 102 -1.82 13.50 3.78
C ASN A 102 -0.33 13.76 3.52
N PHE A 103 0.29 12.99 2.61
CA PHE A 103 1.69 13.18 2.27
C PHE A 103 1.91 14.57 1.67
N SER A 104 2.96 15.25 2.15
CA SER A 104 3.37 16.56 1.67
C SER A 104 4.87 16.70 1.79
N HIS A 105 5.55 16.83 0.65
CA HIS A 105 7.01 16.88 0.47
C HIS A 105 7.78 15.64 0.94
N GLY A 106 7.60 15.21 2.18
CA GLY A 106 8.27 14.07 2.79
C GLY A 106 7.55 13.62 4.07
N ALA A 107 7.72 12.36 4.45
CA ALA A 107 7.22 11.87 5.73
C ALA A 107 7.95 12.57 6.90
N SER A 108 7.20 12.98 7.93
CA SER A 108 7.78 13.49 9.18
C SER A 108 8.48 12.37 9.96
N ASP A 109 9.34 12.73 10.91
CA ASP A 109 10.05 11.74 11.74
C ASP A 109 9.08 10.88 12.57
N ASP A 110 8.00 11.47 13.07
CA ASP A 110 6.94 10.75 13.78
C ASP A 110 6.24 9.72 12.87
N VAL A 111 5.93 10.12 11.63
CA VAL A 111 5.34 9.21 10.63
C VAL A 111 6.30 8.10 10.27
N LYS A 112 7.60 8.39 10.09
CA LYS A 112 8.62 7.37 9.83
C LYS A 112 8.73 6.38 10.99
N ALA A 113 8.73 6.87 12.24
CA ALA A 113 8.75 6.02 13.43
C ALA A 113 7.48 5.17 13.55
N GLN A 114 6.31 5.72 13.21
CA GLN A 114 5.05 4.98 13.18
C GLN A 114 5.09 3.87 12.11
N LEU A 115 5.56 4.17 10.90
CA LEU A 115 5.67 3.19 9.82
C LEU A 115 6.65 2.06 10.19
N ALA A 116 7.78 2.37 10.82
CA ALA A 116 8.73 1.36 11.30
C ALA A 116 8.13 0.41 12.36
N GLN A 117 7.19 0.89 13.18
CA GLN A 117 6.49 0.05 14.17
C GLN A 117 5.41 -0.82 13.53
N LEU A 118 4.72 -0.29 12.52
CA LEU A 118 3.64 -0.99 11.81
C LEU A 118 4.17 -2.03 10.82
N PHE A 119 5.37 -1.80 10.29
CA PHE A 119 6.01 -2.60 9.24
C PHE A 119 7.47 -2.89 9.59
N PRO A 120 7.73 -3.73 10.62
CA PRO A 120 9.08 -4.09 11.04
C PRO A 120 9.86 -4.90 9.99
#